data_AF-A0A7K2FNG1-F1
#
_entry.id   AF-A0A7K2FNG1-F1
#
_cell.length_a   1.000
_cell.length_b   1.000
_cell.length_c   1.000
_cell.angle_alpha   90.00
_cell.angle_beta   90.00
_cell.angle_gamma   90.00
#
_symmetry.space_group_name_H-M   'P 1'
#
loop_
_entity.id
_entity.type
_entity.pdbx_description
1 polymer ?
#
loop_
_entity_poly.entity_id
_entity_poly.type
_entity_poly.pdbx_seq_one_letter_code
_entity_poly.pdbx_strand_id
1 'polypeptide(L)'
;GAAATSGRVRPALPSAALLGTHTLALTAVSRHETEGGAPLAPLTALATTGALTCLLSRRLTRDQLPLRIGTLRSFKSASLAALPAACALAYAGTAARPYLHATLNPSPPLTQRAVGGGIRATIPLQAALCARSSAPFSAVITAALAPLAARFAKKVSVT
;
A
#
# COMPACT_ATOMS: atom_id res chain seq x y z
N GLY A 1 -4.64 -25.42 -3.69
CA GLY A 1 -3.48 -26.00 -4.38
C GLY A 1 -2.81 -24.91 -5.19
N ALA A 2 -1.53 -24.67 -4.94
CA ALA A 2 -0.76 -23.59 -5.54
C ALA A 2 -0.67 -23.72 -7.07
N ALA A 3 -1.12 -22.70 -7.79
CA ALA A 3 -0.79 -22.52 -9.19
C ALA A 3 0.68 -22.06 -9.28
N ALA A 4 1.59 -23.04 -9.29
CA ALA A 4 2.97 -22.83 -9.70
C ALA A 4 2.97 -22.48 -11.19
N THR A 5 3.07 -21.19 -11.50
CA THR A 5 3.39 -20.74 -12.85
C THR A 5 4.90 -20.88 -13.06
N SER A 6 5.29 -21.98 -13.68
CA SER A 6 6.62 -22.16 -14.24
C SER A 6 6.88 -21.04 -15.27
N GLY A 7 7.79 -20.12 -14.94
CA GLY A 7 8.46 -19.31 -15.97
C GLY A 7 8.64 -17.81 -15.71
N ARG A 8 8.10 -17.19 -14.65
CA ARG A 8 8.26 -15.73 -14.46
C ARG A 8 8.46 -15.29 -13.00
N VAL A 9 9.47 -15.86 -12.34
CA VAL A 9 9.90 -15.36 -11.02
C VAL A 9 10.44 -13.93 -11.16
N ARG A 10 11.26 -13.64 -12.19
CA ARG A 10 11.91 -12.33 -12.37
C ARG A 10 10.92 -11.15 -12.45
N PRO A 11 9.79 -11.23 -13.19
CA PRO A 11 8.77 -10.19 -13.17
C PRO A 11 8.03 -10.01 -11.83
N ALA A 12 7.96 -11.04 -10.98
CA ALA A 12 7.27 -10.98 -9.69
C ALA A 12 8.15 -10.41 -8.56
N LEU A 13 9.48 -10.51 -8.69
CA LEU A 13 10.45 -10.03 -7.69
C LEU A 13 10.19 -8.59 -7.22
N PRO A 14 9.89 -7.60 -8.09
CA PRO A 14 9.64 -6.23 -7.63
C PRO A 14 8.39 -6.13 -6.75
N SER A 15 7.33 -6.87 -7.07
CA SER A 15 6.10 -6.87 -6.27
C SER A 15 6.32 -7.57 -4.93
N ALA A 16 7.05 -8.69 -4.93
CA ALA A 16 7.44 -9.41 -3.71
C ALA A 16 8.31 -8.55 -2.80
N ALA A 17 9.28 -7.81 -3.36
CA ALA A 17 10.13 -6.89 -2.61
C ALA A 17 9.31 -5.77 -1.96
N LEU A 18 8.41 -5.10 -2.71
CA LEU A 18 7.56 -4.04 -2.16
C LEU A 18 6.66 -4.55 -1.02
N LEU A 19 6.04 -5.73 -1.21
CA LEU A 19 5.21 -6.35 -0.19
C LEU A 19 6.03 -6.73 1.05
N GLY A 20 7.18 -7.38 0.85
CA GLY A 20 8.09 -7.78 1.92
C GLY A 20 8.65 -6.59 2.71
N THR A 21 9.00 -5.49 2.03
CA THR A 21 9.43 -4.24 2.68
C THR A 21 8.31 -3.65 3.55
N HIS A 22 7.07 -3.63 3.07
CA HIS A 22 5.94 -3.18 3.88
C HIS A 22 5.71 -4.09 5.09
N THR A 23 5.74 -5.41 4.90
CA THR A 23 5.60 -6.39 5.97
C THR A 23 6.68 -6.22 7.03
N LEU A 24 7.94 -6.09 6.64
CA LEU A 24 9.05 -5.91 7.57
C LEU A 24 8.92 -4.61 8.39
N ALA A 25 8.52 -3.51 7.75
CA ALA A 25 8.25 -2.26 8.46
C ALA A 25 7.10 -2.41 9.46
N LEU A 26 6.02 -3.08 9.09
CA LEU A 26 4.89 -3.36 9.99
C LEU A 26 5.30 -4.26 11.16
N THR A 27 6.11 -5.30 10.91
CA THR A 27 6.65 -6.17 11.95
C THR A 27 7.53 -5.38 12.93
N ALA A 28 8.35 -4.45 12.43
CA ALA A 28 9.16 -3.59 13.29
C ALA A 28 8.29 -2.71 14.20
N VAL A 29 7.21 -2.12 13.69
CA VAL A 29 6.27 -1.34 14.51
C VAL A 29 5.55 -2.23 15.53
N SER A 30 5.08 -3.41 15.12
CA SER A 30 4.37 -4.34 16.00
C SER A 30 5.24 -4.85 17.16
N ARG A 31 6.55 -5.06 16.94
CA ARG A 31 7.48 -5.44 18.02
C ARG A 31 7.56 -4.41 19.16
N HIS A 32 7.32 -3.14 18.86
CA HIS A 32 7.37 -2.05 19.84
C HIS A 32 5.97 -1.60 20.29
N GLU A 33 4.91 -2.34 19.93
CA GLU A 33 3.53 -1.93 20.19
C GLU A 33 3.14 -1.95 21.67
N THR A 34 3.81 -2.79 22.45
CA THR A 34 3.60 -2.95 23.91
C THR A 34 4.45 -2.00 24.73
N GLU A 35 5.64 -1.65 24.23
CA GLU A 35 6.61 -0.80 24.94
C GLU A 35 6.23 0.68 24.88
N GLY A 36 5.58 1.13 23.80
CA GLY A 36 5.00 2.46 23.65
C GLY A 36 5.94 3.60 24.09
N GLY A 37 6.89 3.98 23.23
CA GLY A 37 7.86 5.02 23.57
C GLY A 37 8.93 5.29 22.51
N ALA A 38 9.15 4.35 21.59
CA ALA A 38 10.16 4.50 20.53
C ALA A 38 9.54 5.10 19.24
N PRO A 39 9.74 6.40 18.94
CA PRO A 39 9.18 7.04 17.75
C PRO A 39 9.86 6.57 16.45
N LEU A 40 11.02 5.93 16.54
CA LEU A 40 11.80 5.48 15.39
C LEU A 40 11.09 4.40 14.57
N ALA A 41 10.41 3.46 15.22
CA ALA A 41 9.68 2.41 14.52
C ALA A 41 8.52 2.97 13.65
N PRO A 42 7.59 3.80 14.18
CA PRO A 42 6.56 4.41 13.34
C PRO A 42 7.11 5.43 12.33
N LEU A 43 8.23 6.12 12.63
CA LEU A 43 8.91 7.00 11.67
C LEU A 43 9.46 6.25 10.47
N THR A 44 10.20 5.17 10.73
CA THR A 44 10.76 4.33 9.67
C THR A 44 9.66 3.69 8.83
N ALA A 45 8.55 3.27 9.45
CA ALA A 45 7.38 2.78 8.73
C ALA A 45 6.68 3.87 7.89
N LEU A 46 6.61 5.11 8.39
CA LEU A 46 6.10 6.24 7.64
C LEU A 46 6.98 6.57 6.43
N ALA A 47 8.30 6.64 6.63
CA ALA A 47 9.28 6.88 5.57
C ALA A 47 9.22 5.77 4.52
N THR A 48 9.10 4.51 4.97
CA THR A 48 8.93 3.34 4.09
C THR A 48 7.65 3.45 3.27
N THR A 49 6.53 3.79 3.90
CA THR A 49 5.24 4.03 3.20
C THR A 49 5.39 5.11 2.12
N GLY A 50 6.07 6.23 2.44
CA GLY A 50 6.35 7.30 1.49
C GLY A 50 7.22 6.85 0.31
N ALA A 51 8.30 6.11 0.60
CA ALA A 51 9.19 5.56 -0.42
C ALA A 51 8.48 4.56 -1.34
N LEU A 52 7.69 3.64 -0.78
CA LEU A 52 6.89 2.67 -1.55
C LEU A 52 5.86 3.37 -2.43
N THR A 53 5.17 4.39 -1.91
CA THR A 53 4.24 5.21 -2.69
C THR A 53 4.94 5.92 -3.85
N CYS A 54 6.11 6.51 -3.61
CA CYS A 54 6.93 7.14 -4.64
C CYS A 54 7.37 6.14 -5.72
N LEU A 55 7.81 4.93 -5.32
CA LEU A 55 8.19 3.86 -6.25
C LEU A 55 7.03 3.37 -7.11
N LEU A 56 5.84 3.22 -6.52
CA LEU A 56 4.61 2.88 -7.24
C LEU A 56 4.26 3.96 -8.27
N SER A 57 4.30 5.24 -7.87
CA SER A 57 3.96 6.38 -8.74
C SER A 57 4.97 6.62 -9.86
N ARG A 58 6.29 6.54 -9.59
CA ARG A 58 7.34 6.74 -10.60
C ARG A 58 7.24 5.74 -11.76
N ARG A 59 6.80 4.52 -11.48
CA ARG A 59 6.67 3.51 -12.52
C ARG A 59 5.45 3.76 -13.41
N LEU A 60 4.36 4.27 -12.85
CA LEU A 60 3.22 4.74 -13.64
C LEU A 60 3.67 5.82 -14.63
N THR A 61 4.46 6.79 -14.20
CA THR A 61 4.99 7.83 -15.09
C THR A 61 5.93 7.26 -16.17
N ARG A 62 6.77 6.27 -15.85
CA ARG A 62 7.66 5.60 -16.83
C ARG A 62 6.90 4.80 -17.89
N ASP A 63 5.90 4.02 -17.48
CA ASP A 63 5.10 3.19 -18.39
C ASP A 63 4.25 4.07 -19.35
N GLN A 64 4.02 5.34 -18.99
CA GLN A 64 3.35 6.34 -19.82
C GLN A 64 4.29 7.13 -20.76
N LEU A 65 5.62 6.93 -20.66
CA LEU A 65 6.60 7.73 -21.40
C LEU A 65 6.92 7.32 -22.86
N PRO A 66 6.21 6.38 -23.54
CA PRO A 66 6.31 6.27 -24.99
C PRO A 66 5.01 6.68 -25.70
N LEU A 67 5.14 7.62 -26.64
CA LEU A 67 4.20 7.99 -27.73
C LEU A 67 3.31 9.22 -27.50
N ARG A 68 3.90 10.38 -27.79
CA ARG A 68 3.24 11.66 -28.06
C ARG A 68 2.62 11.69 -29.46
N ILE A 69 1.76 10.71 -29.80
CA ILE A 69 1.00 10.65 -31.05
C ILE A 69 -0.45 10.21 -30.72
N GLY A 70 -1.38 11.17 -30.70
CA GLY A 70 -2.84 10.93 -30.67
C GLY A 70 -3.55 11.34 -29.37
N THR A 71 -4.34 12.42 -29.44
CA THR A 71 -5.17 12.98 -28.35
C THR A 71 -6.15 11.97 -27.73
N LEU A 72 -6.68 11.01 -28.51
CA LEU A 72 -7.59 9.96 -28.02
C LEU A 72 -6.87 8.85 -27.23
N ARG A 73 -5.59 8.58 -27.52
CA ARG A 73 -4.77 7.62 -26.77
C ARG A 73 -4.45 8.14 -25.36
N SER A 74 -4.33 9.47 -25.22
CA SER A 74 -4.06 10.16 -23.96
C SER A 74 -5.16 9.97 -22.92
N PHE A 75 -6.44 10.04 -23.29
CA PHE A 75 -7.56 9.85 -22.35
C PHE A 75 -7.65 8.40 -21.85
N LYS A 76 -7.47 7.42 -22.74
CA LYS A 76 -7.45 6.00 -22.37
C LYS A 76 -6.25 5.66 -21.47
N SER A 77 -5.09 6.25 -21.78
CA SER A 77 -3.87 6.13 -20.97
C SER A 77 -4.04 6.76 -19.57
N ALA A 78 -4.63 7.95 -19.47
CA ALA A 78 -4.91 8.61 -18.20
C ALA A 78 -5.88 7.80 -17.32
N SER A 79 -6.95 7.26 -17.93
CA SER A 79 -7.92 6.39 -17.25
C SER A 79 -7.27 5.09 -16.74
N LEU A 80 -6.37 4.48 -17.52
CA LEU A 80 -5.66 3.26 -17.11
C LEU A 80 -4.63 3.51 -15.98
N ALA A 81 -4.02 4.70 -15.91
CA ALA A 81 -3.13 5.07 -14.80
C ALA A 81 -3.87 5.55 -13.54
N ALA A 82 -5.14 5.94 -13.66
CA ALA A 82 -5.92 6.45 -12.54
C ALA A 82 -6.12 5.38 -11.44
N LEU A 83 -6.37 4.12 -11.81
CA LEU A 83 -6.62 3.05 -10.84
C LEU A 83 -5.38 2.71 -9.99
N PRO A 84 -4.19 2.43 -10.56
CA PRO A 84 -2.98 2.25 -9.76
C PRO A 84 -2.63 3.46 -8.90
N ALA A 85 -2.79 4.69 -9.43
CA ALA A 85 -2.52 5.92 -8.68
C ALA A 85 -3.49 6.09 -7.50
N ALA A 86 -4.78 5.85 -7.72
CA ALA A 86 -5.79 5.87 -6.66
C ALA A 86 -5.51 4.82 -5.59
N CYS A 87 -5.09 3.60 -5.98
CA CYS A 87 -4.70 2.56 -5.02
C CYS A 87 -3.45 2.94 -4.23
N ALA A 88 -2.43 3.54 -4.87
CA ALA A 88 -1.23 4.02 -4.20
C ALA A 88 -1.53 5.17 -3.22
N LEU A 89 -2.43 6.08 -3.59
CA LEU A 89 -2.92 7.15 -2.69
C LEU A 89 -3.75 6.59 -1.54
N ALA A 90 -4.59 5.58 -1.79
CA ALA A 90 -5.34 4.89 -0.73
C ALA A 90 -4.40 4.16 0.24
N TYR A 91 -3.33 3.53 -0.27
CA TYR A 91 -2.27 2.94 0.54
C TYR A 91 -1.59 3.98 1.43
N ALA A 92 -1.16 5.10 0.86
CA ALA A 92 -0.57 6.20 1.64
C ALA A 92 -1.56 6.74 2.68
N GLY A 93 -2.80 7.04 2.29
CA GLY A 93 -3.82 7.59 3.17
C GLY A 93 -4.21 6.68 4.34
N THR A 94 -4.21 5.35 4.13
CA THR A 94 -4.55 4.37 5.18
C THR A 94 -3.45 4.22 6.23
N ALA A 95 -2.18 4.33 5.84
CA ALA A 95 -1.03 4.15 6.73
C ALA A 95 -0.45 5.45 7.31
N ALA A 96 -0.46 6.55 6.54
CA ALA A 96 0.28 7.76 6.90
C ALA A 96 -0.23 8.42 8.18
N ARG A 97 -1.54 8.65 8.30
CA ARG A 97 -2.12 9.30 9.47
C ARG A 97 -1.80 8.56 10.78
N PRO A 98 -2.05 7.24 10.91
CA PRO A 98 -1.77 6.57 12.17
C PRO A 98 -0.26 6.42 12.46
N TYR A 99 0.62 6.26 11.45
CA TYR A 99 2.07 6.31 11.68
C TYR A 99 2.56 7.71 12.10
N LEU A 100 2.03 8.78 11.52
CA LEU A 100 2.31 10.15 11.93
C LEU A 100 1.89 10.40 13.39
N HIS A 101 0.69 9.95 13.78
CA HIS A 101 0.24 10.09 15.17
C HIS A 101 1.13 9.33 16.15
N ALA A 102 1.51 8.09 15.84
CA ALA A 102 2.39 7.29 16.70
C ALA A 102 3.83 7.84 16.75
N THR A 103 4.29 8.46 15.67
CA THR A 103 5.60 9.16 15.61
C THR A 103 5.61 10.37 16.53
N LEU A 104 4.60 11.23 16.40
CA LEU A 104 4.54 12.49 17.14
C LEU A 104 4.14 12.29 18.60
N ASN A 105 3.40 11.23 18.90
CA ASN A 105 2.89 10.91 20.23
C ASN A 105 3.14 9.42 20.52
N PRO A 106 4.39 9.03 20.83
CA PRO A 106 4.74 7.64 21.08
C PRO A 106 4.03 7.15 22.34
N SER A 107 3.05 6.27 22.15
CA SER A 107 2.26 5.65 23.22
C SER A 107 1.72 4.29 22.75
N PRO A 108 1.45 3.34 23.65
CA PRO A 108 0.91 2.03 23.28
C PRO A 108 -0.38 2.09 22.41
N PRO A 109 -1.43 2.86 22.76
CA PRO A 109 -2.67 2.84 21.98
C PRO A 109 -2.52 3.45 20.58
N LEU A 110 -1.64 4.44 20.41
CA LEU A 110 -1.38 5.03 19.10
C LEU A 110 -0.52 4.10 18.24
N THR A 111 0.41 3.36 18.84
CA THR A 111 1.21 2.35 18.13
C THR A 111 0.36 1.17 17.69
N GLN A 112 -0.59 0.72 18.52
CA GLN A 112 -1.58 -0.31 18.14
C GLN A 112 -2.49 0.17 16.98
N ARG A 113 -2.94 1.43 17.02
CA ARG A 113 -3.67 2.05 15.90
C ARG A 113 -2.82 2.15 14.63
N ALA A 114 -1.52 2.38 14.76
CA ALA A 114 -0.55 2.37 13.68
C ALA A 114 -0.38 0.97 13.06
N VAL A 115 -0.28 -0.07 13.88
CA VAL A 115 -0.27 -1.47 13.42
C VAL A 115 -1.57 -1.79 12.68
N GLY A 116 -2.72 -1.50 13.28
CA GLY A 116 -4.02 -1.70 12.62
C GLY A 116 -4.19 -0.90 11.32
N GLY A 117 -3.60 0.31 11.26
CA GLY A 117 -3.52 1.12 10.04
C GLY A 117 -2.68 0.46 8.95
N GLY A 118 -1.48 -0.02 9.29
CA GLY A 118 -0.59 -0.74 8.39
C GLY A 118 -1.21 -2.04 7.87
N ILE A 119 -1.88 -2.82 8.72
CA ILE A 119 -2.61 -4.03 8.30
C ILE A 119 -3.66 -3.67 7.24
N ARG A 120 -4.47 -2.63 7.46
CA ARG A 120 -5.47 -2.19 6.48
C ARG A 120 -4.86 -1.65 5.18
N ALA A 121 -3.64 -1.11 5.24
CA ALA A 121 -2.93 -0.60 4.07
C ALA A 121 -2.46 -1.71 3.12
N THR A 122 -2.35 -2.96 3.58
CA THR A 122 -2.00 -4.10 2.71
C THR A 122 -2.99 -4.29 1.56
N ILE A 123 -4.28 -4.00 1.77
CA ILE A 123 -5.34 -4.16 0.76
C ILE A 123 -5.13 -3.19 -0.43
N PRO A 124 -5.08 -1.85 -0.23
CA PRO A 124 -4.80 -0.94 -1.33
C PRO A 124 -3.40 -1.12 -1.93
N LEU A 125 -2.41 -1.59 -1.15
CA LEU A 125 -1.09 -1.93 -1.68
C LEU A 125 -1.17 -3.09 -2.68
N GLN A 126 -1.86 -4.17 -2.32
CA GLN A 126 -2.08 -5.31 -3.21
C GLN A 126 -2.89 -4.90 -4.45
N ALA A 127 -3.92 -4.07 -4.29
CA ALA A 127 -4.70 -3.55 -5.41
C ALA A 127 -3.81 -2.74 -6.39
N ALA A 128 -2.89 -1.92 -5.88
CA ALA A 128 -1.94 -1.17 -6.69
C ALA A 128 -0.98 -2.11 -7.47
N LEU A 129 -0.51 -3.18 -6.82
CA LEU A 129 0.37 -4.17 -7.45
C LEU A 129 -0.37 -4.99 -8.52
N CYS A 130 -1.63 -5.38 -8.30
CA CYS A 130 -2.46 -6.06 -9.30
C CYS A 130 -2.79 -5.15 -10.50
N ALA A 131 -3.07 -3.87 -10.24
CA ALA A 131 -3.32 -2.90 -11.30
C ALA A 131 -2.08 -2.72 -12.19
N ARG A 132 -0.89 -2.78 -11.58
CA ARG A 132 0.41 -2.71 -12.26
C ARG A 132 0.74 -3.96 -13.08
N SER A 133 0.27 -5.15 -12.70
CA SER A 133 0.46 -6.38 -13.48
C SER A 133 -0.55 -6.55 -14.62
N SER A 134 -1.25 -5.49 -15.03
CA SER A 134 -2.30 -5.51 -16.06
C SER A 134 -3.46 -6.46 -15.74
N ALA A 135 -3.80 -6.62 -14.45
CA ALA A 135 -4.95 -7.40 -13.98
C ALA A 135 -6.04 -6.48 -13.39
N PRO A 136 -6.74 -5.67 -14.22
CA PRO A 136 -7.62 -4.60 -13.74
C PRO A 136 -8.82 -5.15 -12.94
N PHE A 137 -9.35 -6.32 -13.31
CA PHE A 137 -10.45 -6.95 -12.60
C PHE A 137 -10.06 -7.34 -11.16
N SER A 138 -8.90 -7.99 -11.00
CA SER A 138 -8.37 -8.32 -9.67
C SER A 138 -8.10 -7.05 -8.86
N ALA A 139 -7.55 -6.01 -9.48
CA ALA A 139 -7.29 -4.74 -8.82
C ALA A 139 -8.57 -4.06 -8.29
N VAL A 140 -9.65 -4.04 -9.10
CA VAL A 140 -10.94 -3.46 -8.68
C VAL A 140 -11.56 -4.26 -7.54
N ILE A 141 -11.54 -5.60 -7.63
CA ILE A 141 -12.04 -6.46 -6.54
C ILE A 141 -11.26 -6.20 -5.25
N THR A 142 -9.93 -6.19 -5.31
CA THR A 142 -9.09 -5.93 -4.13
C THR A 142 -9.31 -4.53 -3.59
N ALA A 143 -9.45 -3.51 -4.45
CA ALA A 143 -9.74 -2.14 -4.04
C ALA A 143 -11.10 -2.01 -3.33
N ALA A 144 -12.13 -2.74 -3.80
CA ALA A 144 -13.45 -2.75 -3.19
C ALA A 144 -13.48 -3.35 -1.77
N LEU A 145 -12.48 -4.15 -1.39
CA LEU A 145 -12.34 -4.69 -0.03
C LEU A 145 -11.85 -3.63 0.98
N ALA A 146 -11.18 -2.56 0.54
CA ALA A 146 -10.65 -1.52 1.42
C ALA A 146 -11.73 -0.81 2.27
N PRO A 147 -12.84 -0.30 1.70
CA PRO A 147 -13.91 0.30 2.51
C PRO A 147 -14.59 -0.71 3.43
N LEU A 148 -14.63 -1.99 3.07
CA LEU A 148 -15.20 -3.05 3.89
C LEU A 148 -14.32 -3.33 5.13
N ALA A 149 -13.00 -3.41 4.95
CA ALA A 149 -12.05 -3.52 6.04
C ALA A 149 -12.10 -2.31 6.99
N ALA A 150 -12.28 -1.09 6.45
CA ALA A 150 -12.49 0.12 7.25
C ALA A 150 -13.80 0.08 8.06
N ARG A 151 -14.88 -0.46 7.48
CA ARG A 151 -16.17 -0.63 8.18
C ARG A 151 -16.08 -1.67 9.30
N PHE A 152 -15.43 -2.81 9.07
CA PHE A 152 -15.30 -3.84 10.11
C PHE A 152 -14.40 -3.39 11.27
N ALA A 153 -13.32 -2.66 10.97
CA ALA A 153 -12.47 -2.11 12.03
C ALA A 153 -13.20 -1.14 12.97
N LYS A 154 -14.21 -0.41 12.49
CA LYS A 154 -15.04 0.47 13.34
C LYS A 154 -15.98 -0.29 14.27
N LYS A 155 -16.38 -1.52 13.90
CA LYS A 155 -17.31 -2.33 14.70
C LYS A 155 -16.63 -3.14 15.81
N VAL A 156 -15.33 -3.39 15.70
CA VAL A 156 -14.56 -4.15 16.70
C VAL A 156 -13.89 -3.23 17.74
N SER A 157 -13.94 -1.90 17.55
CA SER A 157 -13.58 -0.94 18.60
C SER A 157 -14.76 -0.77 19.58
N VAL A 158 -15.12 -1.86 20.26
CA VAL A 158 -15.95 -1.85 21.47
C VAL A 158 -14.99 -2.13 22.62
N THR A 159 -14.32 -1.09 23.06
CA THR A 159 -13.61 -0.94 24.35
C THR A 159 -13.20 0.51 24.48
#